data_AF-A0A1Y3BGT2-F1
#
_entry.id   AF-A0A1Y3BGT2-F1
#
_cell.length_a   1.000
_cell.length_b   1.000
_cell.length_c   1.000
_cell.angle_alpha   90.00
_cell.angle_beta   90.00
_cell.angle_gamma   90.00
#
_symmetry.space_group_name_H-M   'P 1'
#
loop_
_entity.id
_entity.type
_entity.pdbx_description
1 polymer ?
#
loop_
_entity_poly.entity_id
_entity_poly.type
_entity_poly.pdbx_seq_one_letter_code
_entity_poly.pdbx_strand_id
1 'polypeptide(L)'
;TNVPYLTSQVGLIESDDVELIVQGLCAFLLGICLCYNDNSVPSFSKDNLCQLITNRIGREIFIDKLSLISKNEKFSQAIQKPQLAYQKASDVLFDYEFCNLFRKQEPIILNIIQPTTNDSNQNSESTLSNEDHKLSIKYKELIRQQDEQLTSLKKQTTELKAENEFLQRQLNEQHSIIQQLRDQLALLKAQRSIYDPMAAVTSSQYPSPIVSSAEMSSTSFLSNAAVSSGATNNSNQTFNNQQQTNDSHSNQ
;
A
#
# COMPACT_ATOMS: atom_id res chain seq x y z
N THR A 1 17.47 29.88 -26.58
CA THR A 1 17.65 28.42 -26.54
C THR A 1 18.25 28.02 -25.21
N ASN A 2 17.48 28.13 -24.12
CA ASN A 2 18.08 28.16 -22.77
C ASN A 2 18.08 26.77 -22.13
N VAL A 3 16.93 26.07 -22.17
CA VAL A 3 16.80 24.72 -21.61
C VAL A 3 17.71 23.70 -22.31
N PRO A 4 17.84 23.66 -23.65
CA PRO A 4 18.77 22.74 -24.31
C PRO A 4 20.23 22.96 -23.90
N TYR A 5 20.66 24.22 -23.76
CA TYR A 5 22.00 24.57 -23.29
C TYR A 5 22.24 24.05 -21.86
N LEU A 6 21.34 24.37 -20.92
CA LEU A 6 21.46 23.91 -19.53
C LEU A 6 21.53 22.39 -19.44
N THR A 7 20.68 21.70 -20.21
CA THR A 7 20.64 20.24 -20.22
C THR A 7 21.92 19.63 -20.76
N SER A 8 22.45 20.19 -21.85
CA SER A 8 23.72 19.75 -22.42
C SER A 8 24.87 19.98 -21.43
N GLN A 9 24.90 21.13 -20.76
CA GLN A 9 25.98 21.48 -19.83
C GLN A 9 25.99 20.53 -18.63
N VAL A 10 24.83 20.25 -18.03
CA VAL A 10 24.74 19.34 -16.87
C VAL A 10 25.11 17.90 -17.26
N GLY A 11 24.83 17.49 -18.50
CA GLY A 11 25.15 16.14 -19.01
C GLY A 11 26.62 15.89 -19.35
N LEU A 12 27.51 16.87 -19.22
CA LEU A 12 28.94 16.71 -19.51
C LEU A 12 29.64 15.88 -18.42
N ILE A 13 30.55 15.00 -18.84
CA ILE A 13 31.23 14.04 -17.94
C ILE A 13 32.62 14.54 -17.52
N GLU A 14 33.38 15.13 -18.46
CA GLU A 14 34.75 15.60 -18.23
C GLU A 14 34.79 17.12 -18.28
N SER A 15 35.29 17.74 -17.21
CA SER A 15 35.36 19.19 -17.07
C SER A 15 36.37 19.55 -15.98
N ASP A 16 37.02 20.70 -16.14
CA ASP A 16 37.90 21.27 -15.12
C ASP A 16 37.09 21.73 -13.88
N ASP A 17 37.76 21.99 -12.75
CA ASP A 17 37.11 22.32 -11.47
C ASP A 17 36.10 23.48 -11.57
N VAL A 18 36.43 24.52 -12.35
CA VAL A 18 35.54 25.67 -12.56
C VAL A 18 34.32 25.26 -13.40
N GLU A 19 34.53 24.43 -14.42
CA GLU A 19 33.45 23.94 -15.26
C GLU A 19 32.51 23.00 -14.49
N LEU A 20 33.03 22.16 -13.59
CA LEU A 20 32.21 21.34 -12.71
C LEU A 20 31.27 22.18 -11.85
N ILE A 21 31.73 23.34 -11.39
CA ILE A 21 30.89 24.30 -10.64
C ILE A 21 29.84 24.92 -11.57
N VAL A 22 30.21 25.31 -12.80
CA VAL A 22 29.24 25.79 -13.79
C VAL A 22 28.17 24.74 -14.09
N GLN A 23 28.54 23.46 -14.21
CA GLN A 23 27.58 22.37 -14.38
C GLN A 23 26.63 22.27 -13.19
N GLY A 24 27.16 22.36 -11.96
CA GLY A 24 26.35 22.40 -10.75
C GLY A 24 25.40 23.60 -10.72
N LEU A 25 25.86 24.78 -11.14
CA LEU A 25 25.04 26.00 -11.23
C LEU A 25 23.95 25.87 -12.30
N CYS A 26 24.24 25.22 -13.43
CA CYS A 26 23.24 24.91 -14.44
C CYS A 26 22.20 23.92 -13.92
N ALA A 27 22.61 22.90 -13.16
CA ALA A 27 21.70 21.97 -12.51
C ALA A 27 20.82 22.71 -11.49
N PHE A 28 21.41 23.58 -10.67
CA PHE A 28 20.69 24.39 -9.71
C PHE A 28 19.64 25.29 -10.39
N LEU A 29 20.03 26.01 -11.45
CA LEU A 29 19.10 26.87 -12.18
C LEU A 29 17.94 26.07 -12.80
N LEU A 30 18.23 24.90 -13.38
CA LEU A 30 17.21 24.01 -13.92
C LEU A 30 16.27 23.49 -12.81
N GLY A 31 16.82 23.20 -11.62
CA GLY A 31 16.05 22.84 -10.42
C GLY A 31 15.13 23.96 -9.94
N ILE A 32 15.60 25.22 -9.93
CA ILE A 32 14.76 26.39 -9.60
C ILE A 32 13.63 26.54 -10.63
N CYS A 33 13.93 26.41 -11.92
CA CYS A 33 12.93 26.42 -12.99
C CYS A 33 11.90 25.28 -12.86
N LEU A 34 12.24 24.18 -12.20
CA LEU A 34 11.33 23.08 -11.90
C LEU A 34 10.48 23.36 -10.65
N CYS A 35 11.08 23.91 -9.59
CA CYS A 35 10.41 24.20 -8.31
C CYS A 35 9.34 25.27 -8.43
N TYR A 36 9.66 26.35 -9.13
CA TYR A 36 8.85 27.56 -9.20
C TYR A 36 8.15 27.72 -10.55
N ASN A 37 7.94 26.60 -11.25
CA ASN A 37 7.19 26.58 -12.50
C ASN A 37 5.70 26.66 -12.22
N ASP A 38 5.03 27.67 -12.77
CA ASP A 38 3.57 27.84 -12.68
C ASP A 38 2.80 27.13 -13.82
N ASN A 39 3.52 26.40 -14.68
CA ASN A 39 3.00 25.72 -15.88
C ASN A 39 2.34 26.65 -16.91
N SER A 40 2.60 27.95 -16.86
CA SER A 40 2.09 28.91 -17.85
C SER A 40 2.60 28.66 -19.27
N VAL A 41 3.77 27.99 -19.42
CA VAL A 41 4.38 27.65 -20.71
C VAL A 41 4.24 26.14 -20.97
N PRO A 42 3.35 25.71 -21.89
CA PRO A 42 3.05 24.28 -22.09
C PRO A 42 4.27 23.45 -22.51
N SER A 43 5.15 24.01 -23.35
CA SER A 43 6.35 23.31 -23.83
C SER A 43 7.40 23.06 -22.74
N PHE A 44 7.30 23.76 -21.60
CA PHE A 44 8.21 23.65 -20.47
C PHE A 44 7.44 23.56 -19.15
N SER A 45 6.35 22.79 -19.14
CA SER A 45 5.68 22.44 -17.89
C SER A 45 6.62 21.69 -16.95
N LYS A 46 6.27 21.66 -15.67
CA LYS A 46 7.01 20.94 -14.63
C LYS A 46 7.25 19.47 -15.01
N ASP A 47 6.22 18.79 -15.54
CA ASP A 47 6.33 17.41 -16.00
C ASP A 47 7.29 17.26 -17.18
N ASN A 48 7.21 18.17 -18.16
CA ASN A 48 8.10 18.16 -19.32
C ASN A 48 9.57 18.39 -18.91
N LEU A 49 9.82 19.32 -17.98
CA LEU A 49 11.18 19.55 -17.46
C LEU A 49 11.68 18.36 -16.64
N CYS A 50 10.84 17.74 -15.81
CA CYS A 50 11.20 16.56 -15.04
C CYS A 50 11.54 15.36 -15.94
N GLN A 51 10.73 15.12 -16.96
CA GLN A 51 11.01 14.10 -17.98
C GLN A 51 12.29 14.40 -18.73
N LEU A 52 12.54 15.67 -19.06
CA LEU A 52 13.74 16.10 -19.76
C LEU A 52 15.00 15.82 -18.92
N ILE A 53 14.99 16.15 -17.62
CA ILE A 53 16.08 15.81 -16.69
C ILE A 53 16.28 14.28 -16.65
N THR A 54 15.18 13.53 -16.51
CA THR A 54 15.24 12.06 -16.38
C THR A 54 15.80 11.40 -17.65
N ASN A 55 15.37 11.84 -18.84
CA ASN A 55 15.68 11.20 -20.11
C ASN A 55 16.99 11.66 -20.72
N ARG A 56 17.42 12.90 -20.46
CA ARG A 56 18.62 13.49 -21.11
C ARG A 56 19.84 13.52 -20.20
N ILE A 57 19.64 13.68 -18.90
CA ILE A 57 20.72 13.80 -17.92
C ILE A 57 20.79 12.52 -17.08
N GLY A 58 19.64 12.05 -16.61
CA GLY A 58 19.54 11.02 -15.60
C GLY A 58 19.43 11.65 -14.21
N ARG A 59 18.51 11.10 -13.40
CA ARG A 59 18.17 11.63 -12.07
C ARG A 59 19.38 11.67 -11.13
N GLU A 60 20.11 10.57 -11.04
CA GLU A 60 21.28 10.45 -10.16
C GLU A 60 22.40 11.41 -10.59
N ILE A 61 22.66 11.49 -11.90
CA ILE A 61 23.66 12.41 -12.47
C ILE A 61 23.27 13.85 -12.14
N PHE A 62 21.99 14.22 -12.29
CA PHE A 62 21.55 15.57 -11.92
C PHE A 62 21.79 15.88 -10.44
N ILE A 63 21.47 14.95 -9.54
CA ILE A 63 21.68 15.10 -8.09
C ILE A 63 23.18 15.23 -7.79
N ASP A 64 24.01 14.39 -8.40
CA ASP A 64 25.46 14.43 -8.23
C ASP A 64 26.03 15.78 -8.68
N LYS A 65 25.62 16.27 -9.85
CA LYS A 65 26.04 17.59 -10.37
C LYS A 65 25.59 18.73 -9.45
N LEU A 66 24.36 18.67 -8.94
CA LEU A 66 23.86 19.67 -7.99
C LEU A 66 24.72 19.71 -6.72
N SER A 67 25.12 18.54 -6.20
CA SER A 67 25.94 18.42 -4.99
C SER A 67 27.37 18.96 -5.14
N LEU A 68 27.85 19.21 -6.37
CA LEU A 68 29.19 19.76 -6.61
C LEU A 68 29.35 21.17 -6.01
N ILE A 69 28.25 21.94 -5.94
CA ILE A 69 28.28 23.29 -5.37
C ILE A 69 28.59 23.23 -3.87
N SER A 70 27.83 22.44 -3.11
CA SER A 70 27.98 22.34 -1.65
C SER A 70 29.28 21.63 -1.24
N LYS A 71 29.78 20.70 -2.06
CA LYS A 71 31.07 20.02 -1.85
C LYS A 71 32.29 20.90 -2.12
N ASN A 72 32.14 22.03 -2.80
CA ASN A 72 33.26 22.87 -3.14
C ASN A 72 33.86 23.57 -1.91
N GLU A 73 35.18 23.59 -1.79
CA GLU A 73 35.87 24.23 -0.65
C GLU A 73 35.55 25.73 -0.57
N LYS A 74 35.49 26.43 -1.71
CA LYS A 74 35.18 27.86 -1.76
C LYS A 74 33.76 28.15 -1.31
N PHE A 75 32.81 27.23 -1.49
CA PHE A 75 31.45 27.34 -0.96
C PHE A 75 31.45 27.29 0.58
N SER A 76 32.19 26.34 1.15
CA SER A 76 32.34 26.21 2.60
C SER A 76 33.02 27.41 3.26
N GLN A 77 33.93 28.07 2.55
CA GLN A 77 34.55 29.32 3.00
C GLN A 77 33.59 30.51 2.91
N ALA A 78 32.89 30.67 1.78
CA ALA A 78 31.98 31.79 1.53
C ALA A 78 30.81 31.82 2.52
N ILE A 79 30.35 30.67 3.02
CA ILE A 79 29.16 30.60 3.88
C ILE A 79 29.42 30.92 5.36
N GLN A 80 30.68 31.02 5.78
CA GLN A 80 31.04 31.27 7.18
C GLN A 80 30.97 32.74 7.56
N LYS A 81 31.29 33.64 6.63
CA LYS A 81 31.39 35.07 6.90
C LYS A 81 30.78 35.86 5.73
N PRO A 82 29.88 36.82 6.00
CA PRO A 82 29.37 37.72 4.96
C PRO A 82 30.43 38.64 4.36
N GLN A 83 31.55 38.84 5.06
CA GLN A 83 32.63 39.72 4.62
C GLN A 83 33.59 38.98 3.67
N LEU A 84 33.81 39.55 2.49
CA LEU A 84 34.80 39.07 1.53
C LEU A 84 36.21 39.27 2.10
N ALA A 85 36.85 38.19 2.52
CA ALA A 85 38.23 38.19 3.03
C ALA A 85 39.09 37.23 2.22
N TYR A 86 39.48 37.64 1.01
CA TYR A 86 40.26 36.84 0.07
C TYR A 86 41.61 37.49 -0.24
N GLN A 87 42.65 36.68 -0.41
CA GLN A 87 44.00 37.18 -0.73
C GLN A 87 44.19 37.47 -2.24
N LYS A 88 43.48 36.73 -3.10
CA LYS A 88 43.51 36.91 -4.56
C LYS A 88 42.10 37.00 -5.11
N ALA A 89 41.92 37.79 -6.17
CA ALA A 89 40.63 37.91 -6.86
C ALA A 89 40.16 36.57 -7.45
N SER A 90 41.08 35.69 -7.86
CA SER A 90 40.78 34.36 -8.37
C SER A 90 40.18 33.40 -7.33
N ASP A 91 40.29 33.72 -6.03
CA ASP A 91 39.73 32.90 -4.96
C ASP A 91 38.26 33.23 -4.66
N VAL A 92 37.73 34.31 -5.24
CA VAL A 92 36.36 34.78 -5.03
C VAL A 92 35.44 34.13 -6.07
N LEU A 93 34.75 33.06 -5.68
CA LEU A 93 33.86 32.33 -6.58
C LEU A 93 32.39 32.36 -6.15
N PHE A 94 32.12 32.29 -4.85
CA PHE A 94 30.78 32.28 -4.30
C PHE A 94 30.53 33.51 -3.42
N ASP A 95 29.31 34.03 -3.52
CA ASP A 95 28.79 35.06 -2.63
C ASP A 95 28.07 34.43 -1.43
N TYR A 96 28.12 35.12 -0.28
CA TYR A 96 27.51 34.65 0.97
C TYR A 96 25.99 34.44 0.85
N GLU A 97 25.28 35.37 0.21
CA GLU A 97 23.82 35.28 0.08
C GLU A 97 23.41 34.21 -0.92
N PHE A 98 24.20 34.03 -2.00
CA PHE A 98 24.02 32.91 -2.91
C PHE A 98 24.16 31.56 -2.17
N CYS A 99 25.20 31.41 -1.35
CA CYS A 99 25.42 30.19 -0.56
C CYS A 99 24.24 29.90 0.39
N ASN A 100 23.67 30.93 1.02
CA ASN A 100 22.47 30.80 1.84
C ASN A 100 21.23 30.41 1.03
N LEU A 101 21.05 30.99 -0.16
CA LEU A 101 19.98 30.63 -1.08
C LEU A 101 20.10 29.15 -1.48
N PHE A 102 21.27 28.73 -1.94
CA PHE A 102 21.52 27.35 -2.35
C PHE A 102 21.20 26.36 -1.23
N ARG A 103 21.71 26.60 -0.01
CA ARG A 103 21.45 25.73 1.15
C ARG A 103 19.95 25.54 1.44
N LYS A 104 19.13 26.57 1.22
CA LYS A 104 17.66 26.51 1.43
C LYS A 104 16.93 25.80 0.30
N GLN A 105 17.41 25.95 -0.93
CA GLN A 105 16.73 25.49 -2.15
C GLN A 105 17.12 24.07 -2.56
N GLU A 106 18.36 23.66 -2.30
CA GLU A 106 18.88 22.31 -2.59
C GLU A 106 17.93 21.19 -2.10
N PRO A 107 17.52 21.13 -0.82
CA PRO A 107 16.63 20.06 -0.35
C PRO A 107 15.24 20.08 -1.03
N ILE A 108 14.73 21.27 -1.38
CA ILE A 108 13.43 21.41 -2.07
C ILE A 108 13.54 20.83 -3.49
N ILE A 109 14.63 21.14 -4.20
CA ILE A 109 14.90 20.60 -5.54
C ILE A 109 15.04 19.07 -5.49
N LEU A 110 15.80 18.55 -4.52
CA LEU A 110 16.01 17.11 -4.36
C LEU A 110 14.71 16.35 -4.12
N ASN A 111 13.83 16.87 -3.25
CA ASN A 111 12.53 16.25 -2.96
C ASN A 111 11.62 16.14 -4.20
N ILE A 112 11.70 17.10 -5.12
CA ILE A 112 10.89 17.07 -6.36
C ILE A 112 11.42 16.04 -7.34
N ILE A 113 12.74 15.89 -7.43
CA ILE A 113 13.40 15.01 -8.40
C ILE A 113 13.45 13.56 -7.93
N GLN A 114 13.53 13.36 -6.62
CA GLN A 114 13.47 12.07 -5.95
C GLN A 114 12.12 11.96 -5.22
N PRO A 115 11.00 11.73 -5.93
CA PRO A 115 9.73 11.48 -5.27
C PRO A 115 9.86 10.19 -4.47
N THR A 116 10.10 10.35 -3.18
CA THR A 116 9.98 9.27 -2.19
C THR A 116 8.55 8.77 -2.29
N THR A 117 8.37 7.48 -2.56
CA THR A 117 7.07 6.78 -2.63
C THR A 117 6.23 6.88 -1.36
N ASN A 118 6.69 7.61 -0.33
CA ASN A 118 6.12 7.67 1.01
C ASN A 118 5.64 9.07 1.46
N ASP A 119 5.90 10.16 0.72
CA ASP A 119 5.59 11.53 1.19
C ASP A 119 4.59 12.28 0.30
N SER A 120 3.47 11.64 -0.03
CA SER A 120 2.35 12.30 -0.73
C SER A 120 1.43 13.14 0.18
N ASN A 121 1.90 13.60 1.34
CA ASN A 121 1.00 14.13 2.37
C ASN A 121 1.01 15.62 2.64
N GLN A 122 1.91 16.45 2.10
CA GLN A 122 1.76 17.90 2.24
C GLN A 122 2.42 18.62 1.06
N ASN A 123 1.62 19.37 0.30
CA ASN A 123 2.02 20.33 -0.73
C ASN A 123 2.63 19.78 -2.02
N SER A 124 1.77 19.30 -2.92
CA SER A 124 1.85 19.55 -4.38
C SER A 124 0.58 19.04 -5.05
N GLU A 125 -0.55 19.70 -4.81
CA GLU A 125 -1.66 19.62 -5.76
C GLU A 125 -1.25 20.33 -7.05
N SER A 126 -1.05 19.56 -8.12
CA SER A 126 -1.47 19.88 -9.49
C SER A 126 -0.70 18.98 -10.46
N THR A 127 -1.39 17.97 -11.02
CA THR A 127 -1.18 17.31 -12.34
C THR A 127 -1.61 15.83 -12.40
N LEU A 128 -2.54 15.37 -11.53
CA LEU A 128 -3.46 14.30 -11.96
C LEU A 128 -4.74 14.96 -12.45
N SER A 129 -5.30 14.47 -13.56
CA SER A 129 -6.63 14.85 -14.05
C SER A 129 -7.59 14.92 -12.85
N ASN A 130 -8.32 16.03 -12.67
CA ASN A 130 -9.22 16.23 -11.52
C ASN A 130 -10.13 15.01 -11.26
N GLU A 131 -10.47 14.27 -12.32
CA GLU A 131 -11.23 13.02 -12.24
C GLU A 131 -10.43 11.86 -11.63
N ASP A 132 -9.15 11.69 -11.96
CA ASP A 132 -8.29 10.63 -11.39
C ASP A 132 -8.01 10.90 -9.91
N HIS A 133 -7.86 12.17 -9.51
CA HIS A 133 -7.71 12.54 -8.11
C HIS A 133 -8.99 12.24 -7.30
N LYS A 134 -10.15 12.66 -7.83
CA LYS A 134 -11.45 12.39 -7.23
C LYS A 134 -11.76 10.89 -7.15
N LEU A 135 -11.34 10.13 -8.17
CA LEU A 135 -11.46 8.68 -8.20
C LEU A 135 -10.54 8.03 -7.17
N SER A 136 -9.30 8.51 -7.02
CA SER A 136 -8.36 8.04 -5.99
C SER A 136 -8.91 8.26 -4.58
N ILE A 137 -9.50 9.42 -4.30
CA ILE A 137 -10.16 9.69 -3.00
C ILE A 137 -11.30 8.70 -2.75
N LYS A 138 -12.15 8.45 -3.76
CA LYS A 138 -13.25 7.48 -3.64
C LYS A 138 -12.73 6.06 -3.38
N TYR A 139 -11.68 5.62 -4.07
CA TYR A 139 -11.09 4.31 -3.82
C TYR A 139 -10.48 4.19 -2.43
N LYS A 140 -9.78 5.23 -1.96
CA LYS A 140 -9.23 5.25 -0.59
C LYS A 140 -10.33 5.15 0.47
N GLU A 141 -11.42 5.89 0.31
CA GLU A 141 -12.53 5.82 1.26
C GLU A 141 -13.25 4.47 1.20
N LEU A 142 -13.42 3.88 0.01
CA LEU A 142 -13.99 2.55 -0.14
C LEU A 142 -13.13 1.48 0.54
N ILE A 143 -11.81 1.55 0.38
CA ILE A 143 -10.86 0.65 1.06
C ILE A 143 -10.99 0.80 2.58
N ARG A 144 -11.03 2.03 3.09
CA ARG A 144 -11.20 2.29 4.53
C ARG A 144 -12.49 1.69 5.08
N GLN A 145 -13.60 1.84 4.36
CA GLN A 145 -14.89 1.23 4.74
C GLN A 145 -14.83 -0.30 4.69
N GLN A 146 -14.18 -0.87 3.68
CA GLN A 146 -13.98 -2.33 3.59
C GLN A 146 -13.11 -2.84 4.74
N ASP A 147 -12.03 -2.15 5.10
CA ASP A 147 -11.16 -2.52 6.21
C ASP A 147 -11.92 -2.45 7.56
N GLU A 148 -12.79 -1.46 7.74
CA GLU A 148 -13.66 -1.34 8.92
C GLU A 148 -14.67 -2.49 8.99
N GLN A 149 -15.36 -2.79 7.88
CA GLN A 149 -16.28 -3.94 7.81
C GLN A 149 -15.56 -5.26 8.04
N LEU A 150 -14.39 -5.46 7.46
CA LEU A 150 -13.57 -6.66 7.60
C LEU A 150 -13.12 -6.83 9.05
N THR A 151 -12.74 -5.74 9.71
CA THR A 151 -12.40 -5.74 11.14
C THR A 151 -13.62 -6.11 12.00
N SER A 152 -14.79 -5.55 11.70
CA SER A 152 -16.05 -5.87 12.39
C SER A 152 -16.46 -7.33 12.21
N LEU A 153 -16.41 -7.86 10.98
CA LEU A 153 -16.73 -9.26 10.70
C LEU A 153 -15.75 -10.22 11.39
N LYS A 154 -14.45 -9.91 11.36
CA LYS A 154 -13.45 -10.69 12.09
C LYS A 154 -13.76 -10.73 13.58
N LYS A 155 -14.09 -9.59 14.18
CA LYS A 155 -14.49 -9.50 15.59
C LYS A 155 -15.72 -10.36 15.89
N GLN A 156 -16.77 -10.24 15.09
CA GLN A 156 -17.98 -11.06 15.25
C GLN A 156 -17.68 -12.56 15.11
N THR A 157 -16.83 -12.93 14.17
CA THR A 157 -16.40 -14.33 13.98
C THR A 157 -15.65 -14.85 15.20
N THR A 158 -14.77 -14.04 15.79
CA THR A 158 -14.08 -14.42 17.02
C THR A 158 -15.00 -14.55 18.23
N GLU A 159 -15.99 -13.66 18.36
CA GLU A 159 -16.99 -13.69 19.43
C GLU A 159 -17.89 -14.94 19.32
N LEU A 160 -18.45 -15.19 18.14
CA LEU A 160 -19.27 -16.37 17.89
C LEU A 160 -18.48 -17.67 18.08
N LYS A 161 -17.20 -17.71 17.69
CA LYS A 161 -16.36 -18.87 17.93
C LYS A 161 -16.13 -19.13 19.42
N ALA A 162 -15.89 -18.08 20.20
CA ALA A 162 -15.73 -18.18 21.64
C ALA A 162 -17.03 -18.66 22.33
N GLU A 163 -18.17 -18.15 21.89
CA GLU A 163 -19.48 -18.60 22.39
C GLU A 163 -19.75 -20.07 22.05
N ASN A 164 -19.42 -20.49 20.83
CA ASN A 164 -19.57 -21.89 20.41
C ASN A 164 -18.68 -22.82 21.25
N GLU A 165 -17.41 -22.44 21.47
CA GLU A 165 -16.52 -23.19 22.36
C GLU A 165 -17.05 -23.27 23.80
N PHE A 166 -17.67 -22.19 24.31
CA PHE A 166 -18.29 -22.19 25.63
C PHE A 166 -19.49 -23.14 25.70
N LEU A 167 -20.41 -23.07 24.74
CA LEU A 167 -21.58 -23.94 24.66
C LEU A 167 -21.17 -25.41 24.50
N GLN A 168 -20.15 -25.69 23.70
CA GLN A 168 -19.60 -27.03 23.52
C GLN A 168 -19.08 -27.62 24.85
N ARG A 169 -18.38 -26.81 25.68
CA ARG A 169 -17.93 -27.23 27.01
C ARG A 169 -19.10 -27.55 27.93
N GLN A 170 -20.12 -26.69 27.95
CA GLN A 170 -21.31 -26.90 28.78
C GLN A 170 -22.08 -28.16 28.36
N LEU A 171 -22.18 -28.43 27.05
CA LEU A 171 -22.81 -29.64 26.53
C LEU A 171 -22.04 -30.89 26.98
N ASN A 172 -20.71 -30.88 26.89
CA ASN A 172 -19.87 -31.98 27.35
C ASN A 172 -20.01 -32.24 28.86
N GLU A 173 -20.09 -31.18 29.67
CA GLU A 173 -20.32 -31.30 31.12
C GLU A 173 -21.68 -31.93 31.42
N GLN A 174 -22.75 -31.46 30.77
CA GLN A 174 -24.08 -32.05 30.91
C GLN A 174 -24.10 -33.52 30.46
N HIS A 175 -23.39 -33.86 29.38
CA HIS A 175 -23.29 -35.23 28.91
C HIS A 175 -22.60 -36.14 29.95
N SER A 176 -21.54 -35.64 30.61
CA SER A 176 -20.85 -36.35 31.70
C SER A 176 -21.78 -36.58 32.89
N ILE A 177 -22.56 -35.58 33.30
CA ILE A 177 -23.54 -35.69 34.38
C ILE A 177 -24.62 -36.72 34.04
N ILE A 178 -25.17 -36.67 32.83
CA ILE A 178 -26.18 -37.64 32.36
C ILE A 178 -25.61 -39.06 32.39
N GLN A 179 -24.36 -39.24 31.94
CA GLN A 179 -23.71 -40.55 31.97
C GLN A 179 -23.55 -41.05 33.41
N GLN A 180 -23.07 -40.21 34.32
CA GLN A 180 -22.93 -40.57 35.73
C GLN A 180 -24.27 -40.95 36.37
N LEU A 181 -25.36 -40.23 36.07
CA LEU A 181 -26.71 -40.55 36.54
C LEU A 181 -27.22 -41.88 35.96
N ARG A 182 -26.96 -42.14 34.67
CA ARG A 182 -27.30 -43.43 34.04
C ARG A 182 -26.58 -44.59 34.71
N ASP A 183 -25.30 -44.43 35.01
CA ASP A 183 -24.49 -45.45 35.68
C ASP A 183 -25.00 -45.72 37.11
N GLN A 184 -25.36 -44.67 37.86
CA GLN A 184 -26.01 -44.82 39.18
C GLN A 184 -27.35 -45.55 39.09
N LEU A 185 -28.18 -45.22 38.10
CA LEU A 185 -29.46 -45.90 37.85
C LEU A 185 -29.26 -47.38 37.51
N ALA A 186 -28.25 -47.71 36.71
CA ALA A 186 -27.90 -49.10 36.39
C ALA A 186 -27.46 -49.87 37.64
N LEU A 187 -26.61 -49.28 38.48
CA LEU A 187 -26.18 -49.86 39.74
C LEU A 187 -27.34 -50.09 40.71
N LEU A 188 -28.23 -49.11 40.89
CA LEU A 188 -29.40 -49.23 41.77
C LEU A 188 -30.39 -50.28 41.27
N LYS A 189 -30.62 -50.36 39.94
CA LYS A 189 -31.43 -51.44 39.34
C LYS A 189 -30.82 -52.82 39.58
N ALA A 190 -29.50 -52.94 39.43
CA ALA A 190 -28.78 -54.19 39.70
C ALA A 190 -28.88 -54.58 41.18
N GLN A 191 -28.69 -53.63 42.11
CA GLN A 191 -28.88 -53.88 43.55
C GLN A 191 -30.31 -54.29 43.88
N ARG A 192 -31.33 -53.63 43.32
CA ARG A 192 -32.73 -54.00 43.53
C ARG A 192 -33.05 -55.41 43.00
N SER A 193 -32.43 -55.82 41.89
CA SER A 193 -32.52 -57.18 41.37
C SER A 193 -31.88 -58.23 42.27
N ILE A 194 -30.93 -57.85 43.13
CA ILE A 194 -30.25 -58.74 44.07
C ILE A 194 -31.09 -58.95 45.35
N TYR A 195 -31.91 -57.95 45.73
CA TYR A 195 -32.72 -57.99 46.96
C TYR A 195 -34.19 -58.39 46.75
N ASP A 196 -34.68 -58.57 45.52
CA ASP A 196 -36.04 -59.05 45.24
C ASP A 196 -36.07 -60.11 44.10
N PRO A 197 -35.84 -61.40 44.42
CA PRO A 197 -35.87 -62.47 43.42
C PRO A 197 -37.30 -62.88 42.99
N MET A 198 -38.37 -62.19 43.44
CA MET A 198 -39.76 -62.65 43.25
C MET A 198 -40.69 -61.71 42.48
N ALA A 199 -40.15 -60.72 41.76
CA ALA A 199 -40.93 -59.83 40.86
C ALA A 199 -40.64 -60.06 39.35
N ALA A 200 -40.08 -61.22 38.97
CA ALA A 200 -39.76 -61.54 37.57
C ALA A 200 -40.97 -61.90 36.69
N VAL A 201 -42.19 -61.90 37.23
CA VAL A 201 -43.41 -62.14 36.46
C VAL A 201 -44.35 -60.97 36.68
N THR A 202 -44.39 -60.04 35.72
CA THR A 202 -45.56 -59.27 35.21
C THR A 202 -45.17 -57.81 34.93
N SER A 203 -44.77 -57.52 33.69
CA SER A 203 -45.16 -56.30 32.93
C SER A 203 -44.34 -56.19 31.64
N SER A 204 -44.76 -56.94 30.63
CA SER A 204 -44.59 -56.55 29.24
C SER A 204 -45.45 -55.30 28.98
N GLN A 205 -44.83 -54.16 28.66
CA GLN A 205 -45.26 -53.18 27.65
C GLN A 205 -44.40 -51.93 27.84
N TYR A 206 -43.50 -51.64 26.90
CA TYR A 206 -43.21 -50.33 26.29
C TYR A 206 -41.95 -50.47 25.42
N PRO A 207 -41.95 -49.98 24.18
CA PRO A 207 -40.86 -50.19 23.24
C PRO A 207 -39.68 -49.29 23.58
N SER A 208 -38.48 -49.86 23.59
CA SER A 208 -37.21 -49.12 23.60
C SER A 208 -37.10 -48.27 22.34
N PRO A 209 -36.74 -46.97 22.40
CA PRO A 209 -36.22 -46.31 21.23
C PRO A 209 -34.80 -46.82 20.99
N ILE A 210 -34.61 -47.32 19.78
CA ILE A 210 -33.35 -47.73 19.18
C ILE A 210 -32.35 -46.56 19.30
N VAL A 211 -31.34 -46.69 20.16
CA VAL A 211 -30.13 -45.86 20.03
C VAL A 211 -29.20 -46.62 19.11
N SER A 212 -29.32 -46.29 17.83
CA SER A 212 -28.40 -46.76 16.80
C SER A 212 -27.00 -46.26 17.16
N SER A 213 -26.12 -47.22 17.42
CA SER A 213 -24.68 -47.06 17.30
C SER A 213 -24.35 -46.69 15.85
N ALA A 214 -24.25 -45.40 15.57
CA ALA A 214 -23.71 -44.89 14.31
C ALA A 214 -22.62 -43.87 14.62
N GLU A 215 -21.38 -44.35 14.47
CA GLU A 215 -20.22 -43.64 13.96
C GLU A 215 -19.80 -42.35 14.69
N MET A 216 -18.78 -42.53 15.54
CA MET A 216 -17.72 -41.55 15.68
C MET A 216 -17.18 -41.19 14.30
N SER A 217 -17.54 -40.00 13.80
CA SER A 217 -16.73 -39.30 12.81
C SER A 217 -16.09 -38.10 13.48
N SER A 218 -14.83 -38.28 13.84
CA SER A 218 -13.88 -37.22 14.11
C SER A 218 -13.83 -36.29 12.89
N THR A 219 -14.52 -35.16 12.92
CA THR A 219 -14.26 -34.06 11.99
C THR A 219 -13.21 -33.15 12.61
N SER A 220 -11.96 -33.55 12.41
CA SER A 220 -10.83 -32.63 12.44
C SER A 220 -11.05 -31.57 11.37
N PHE A 221 -11.53 -30.38 11.76
CA PHE A 221 -11.39 -29.20 10.90
C PHE A 221 -9.95 -28.69 11.03
N LEU A 222 -9.10 -29.28 10.19
CA LEU A 222 -7.81 -28.72 9.83
C LEU A 222 -8.03 -27.31 9.29
N SER A 223 -7.31 -26.38 9.92
CA SER A 223 -7.00 -25.06 9.41
C SER A 223 -6.38 -25.19 8.02
N ASN A 224 -7.05 -24.69 6.98
CA ASN A 224 -6.44 -24.52 5.67
C ASN A 224 -6.29 -23.02 5.37
N ALA A 225 -5.14 -22.51 5.80
CA ALA A 225 -4.50 -21.37 5.18
C ALA A 225 -3.85 -21.84 3.87
N ALA A 226 -4.49 -21.56 2.73
CA ALA A 226 -3.84 -21.50 1.41
C ALA A 226 -4.86 -21.03 0.35
N VAL A 227 -4.83 -19.74 0.00
CA VAL A 227 -5.28 -19.30 -1.32
C VAL A 227 -4.12 -18.52 -1.92
N SER A 228 -3.39 -19.19 -2.81
CA SER A 228 -2.36 -18.62 -3.66
C SER A 228 -2.59 -19.17 -5.08
N SER A 229 -2.83 -18.22 -5.99
CA SER A 229 -2.24 -18.14 -7.33
C SER A 229 -2.72 -19.06 -8.47
N GLY A 230 -3.30 -18.40 -9.49
CA GLY A 230 -3.17 -18.68 -10.95
C GLY A 230 -3.86 -19.93 -11.48
N ALA A 231 -4.24 -20.05 -12.75
CA ALA A 231 -4.41 -19.16 -13.88
C ALA A 231 -5.13 -19.98 -14.98
N THR A 232 -5.72 -19.26 -15.95
CA THR A 232 -6.12 -19.71 -17.31
C THR A 232 -7.14 -20.85 -17.47
N ASN A 233 -8.30 -20.54 -18.06
CA ASN A 233 -8.52 -20.90 -19.47
C ASN A 233 -9.70 -20.18 -20.14
N ASN A 234 -9.52 -20.02 -21.44
CA ASN A 234 -10.23 -19.16 -22.39
C ASN A 234 -11.41 -19.89 -23.08
N SER A 235 -12.24 -19.12 -23.78
CA SER A 235 -13.16 -19.49 -24.88
C SER A 235 -14.66 -19.59 -24.55
N ASN A 236 -15.45 -18.56 -24.90
CA ASN A 236 -16.18 -18.56 -26.18
C ASN A 236 -16.93 -17.24 -26.41
N GLN A 237 -16.70 -16.66 -27.59
CA GLN A 237 -17.53 -15.64 -28.23
C GLN A 237 -18.88 -16.21 -28.63
N THR A 238 -19.90 -15.34 -28.67
CA THR A 238 -20.91 -15.15 -29.74
C THR A 238 -22.26 -14.84 -29.11
N PHE A 239 -22.72 -13.58 -29.19
CA PHE A 239 -24.09 -13.26 -29.63
C PHE A 239 -24.18 -11.75 -29.90
N ASN A 240 -24.50 -11.43 -31.15
CA ASN A 240 -24.81 -10.08 -31.61
C ASN A 240 -26.28 -10.05 -32.05
N ASN A 241 -26.84 -8.84 -32.11
CA ASN A 241 -28.15 -8.40 -32.63
C ASN A 241 -29.37 -8.45 -31.69
N GLN A 242 -29.81 -7.28 -31.23
CA GLN A 242 -30.86 -6.50 -31.93
C GLN A 242 -31.14 -5.18 -31.20
N GLN A 243 -30.90 -4.04 -31.86
CA GLN A 243 -31.96 -3.04 -32.01
C GLN A 243 -31.71 -2.13 -33.23
N GLN A 244 -32.64 -2.28 -34.18
CA GLN A 244 -33.16 -1.34 -35.18
C GLN A 244 -33.24 0.11 -34.65
N THR A 245 -33.29 1.21 -35.40
CA THR A 245 -33.49 1.57 -36.82
C THR A 245 -33.35 3.10 -36.86
N ASN A 246 -32.82 3.67 -37.94
CA ASN A 246 -33.45 4.82 -38.64
C ASN A 246 -32.55 5.26 -39.80
N ASP A 247 -32.96 4.79 -40.98
CA ASP A 247 -33.19 5.55 -42.20
C ASP A 247 -32.28 6.72 -42.62
N SER A 248 -31.48 6.39 -43.65
CA SER A 248 -31.73 6.74 -45.06
C SER A 248 -31.57 8.19 -45.56
N HIS A 249 -30.82 8.24 -46.68
CA HIS A 249 -30.78 9.23 -47.77
C HIS A 249 -29.77 10.38 -47.63
N SER A 250 -29.02 10.80 -48.67
CA SER A 250 -28.80 10.32 -50.03
C SER A 250 -27.71 11.23 -50.65
N ASN A 251 -26.90 10.66 -51.53
CA ASN A 251 -26.26 11.27 -52.70
C ASN A 251 -25.18 12.37 -52.59
N GLN A 252 -24.15 12.08 -53.41
CA GLN A 252 -23.06 12.90 -53.98
C GLN A 252 -21.82 13.15 -53.12
#